data_AF-A0A0B3AWZ4-F1
#
_entry.id   AF-A0A0B3AWZ4-F1
#
_cell.length_a   1.000
_cell.length_b   1.000
_cell.length_c   1.000
_cell.angle_alpha   90.00
_cell.angle_beta   90.00
_cell.angle_gamma   90.00
#
_symmetry.space_group_name_H-M   'P 1'
#
loop_
_entity.id
_entity.type
_entity.pdbx_description
1 polymer ?
#
loop_
_entity_poly.entity_id
_entity_poly.type
_entity_poly.pdbx_seq_one_letter_code
_entity_poly.pdbx_strand_id
1 'polypeptide(L)'
;MRVNIVKDWKISTAYYTIYFSLYALLTKIGVKCEIHSCTIEYAKRFLKDYFEDVEFHFIEECFKARVDSQYYIDRTVPDEQYQKMLEKAPEFLVKCKSILIKLNEKKVNEIRDNLEREVKSSYK
;
A
#
# COMPACT_ATOMS: atom_id res chain seq x y z
N MET A 1 -23.04 8.62 -20.44
CA MET A 1 -21.59 8.49 -20.24
C MET A 1 -21.15 9.55 -19.25
N ARG A 2 -20.81 9.18 -18.01
CA ARG A 2 -20.36 10.16 -17.01
C ARG A 2 -18.90 9.86 -16.70
N VAL A 3 -18.01 10.66 -17.26
CA VAL A 3 -16.59 10.66 -16.88
C VAL A 3 -16.47 11.74 -15.81
N ASN A 4 -16.43 11.36 -14.52
CA ASN A 4 -16.13 12.33 -13.47
C ASN A 4 -14.62 12.44 -13.35
N ILE A 5 -14.00 12.99 -14.41
CA ILE A 5 -12.55 13.08 -14.61
C ILE A 5 -11.86 13.57 -13.34
N VAL A 6 -12.40 14.62 -12.71
CA VAL A 6 -11.84 15.20 -11.49
C VAL A 6 -11.84 14.21 -10.32
N LYS A 7 -12.93 13.47 -10.12
CA LYS A 7 -13.03 12.45 -9.06
C LYS A 7 -12.06 11.30 -9.33
N ASP A 8 -11.99 10.81 -10.56
CA ASP A 8 -11.13 9.68 -10.94
C ASP A 8 -9.63 10.01 -10.80
N TRP A 9 -9.23 11.25 -11.13
CA TRP A 9 -7.88 11.75 -10.89
C TRP A 9 -7.54 11.87 -9.40
N LYS A 10 -8.51 12.29 -8.57
CA LYS A 10 -8.33 12.36 -7.12
C LYS A 10 -8.21 10.97 -6.49
N ILE A 11 -9.01 10.00 -6.93
CA ILE A 11 -8.90 8.59 -6.53
C ILE A 11 -7.52 8.03 -6.89
N SER A 12 -7.09 8.25 -8.14
CA SER A 12 -5.78 7.83 -8.62
C SER A 12 -4.66 8.44 -7.79
N THR A 13 -4.72 9.75 -7.54
CA THR A 13 -3.73 10.47 -6.72
C THR A 13 -3.67 9.91 -5.29
N ALA A 14 -4.82 9.72 -4.64
CA ALA A 14 -4.88 9.17 -3.29
C ALA A 14 -4.27 7.75 -3.22
N TYR A 15 -4.61 6.90 -4.18
CA TYR A 15 -4.00 5.57 -4.29
C TYR A 15 -2.48 5.64 -4.48
N TYR A 16 -1.99 6.49 -5.39
CA TYR A 16 -0.54 6.61 -5.63
C TYR A 16 0.20 7.19 -4.43
N THR A 17 -0.41 8.09 -3.65
CA THR A 17 0.14 8.53 -2.36
C THR A 17 0.35 7.34 -1.41
N ILE A 18 -0.65 6.47 -1.27
CA ILE A 18 -0.55 5.26 -0.43
C ILE A 18 0.51 4.29 -0.99
N TYR A 19 0.42 3.98 -2.28
CA TYR A 19 1.32 3.04 -2.96
C TYR A 19 2.79 3.46 -2.84
N PHE A 20 3.11 4.72 -3.16
CA PHE A 20 4.51 5.19 -3.09
C PHE A 20 5.01 5.31 -1.66
N SER A 21 4.13 5.59 -0.69
CA SER A 21 4.48 5.55 0.73
C SER A 21 4.89 4.15 1.18
N LEU A 22 4.12 3.13 0.78
CA LEU A 22 4.40 1.73 1.06
C LEU A 22 5.67 1.25 0.34
N TYR A 23 5.80 1.63 -0.94
CA TYR A 23 6.94 1.30 -1.78
C TYR A 23 8.26 1.86 -1.22
N ALA A 24 8.22 3.05 -0.60
CA ALA A 24 9.39 3.63 0.06
C ALA A 24 9.87 2.78 1.26
N LEU A 25 8.94 2.23 2.05
CA LEU A 25 9.27 1.31 3.14
C LEU A 25 9.89 0.01 2.63
N LEU A 26 9.31 -0.56 1.58
CA LEU A 26 9.84 -1.77 0.94
C LEU A 26 11.23 -1.54 0.34
N THR A 27 11.44 -0.38 -0.30
CA THR A 27 12.76 0.00 -0.83
C THR A 27 13.78 0.15 0.30
N LYS A 28 13.38 0.69 1.46
CA LYS A 28 14.25 0.80 2.65
C LYS A 28 14.74 -0.56 3.16
N ILE A 29 13.91 -1.60 3.06
CA ILE A 29 14.31 -2.99 3.41
C ILE A 29 14.96 -3.75 2.24
N GLY A 30 15.10 -3.13 1.07
CA GLY A 30 15.76 -3.71 -0.11
C GLY A 30 14.85 -4.51 -1.04
N VAL A 31 13.53 -4.37 -0.91
CA VAL A 31 12.53 -5.04 -1.77
C VAL A 31 12.08 -4.07 -2.87
N LYS A 32 12.25 -4.49 -4.13
CA LYS A 32 11.75 -3.77 -5.31
C LYS A 32 10.72 -4.63 -6.03
N CYS A 33 9.50 -4.13 -6.21
CA CYS A 33 8.47 -4.78 -7.02
C CYS A 33 7.63 -3.72 -7.76
N GLU A 34 7.47 -3.89 -9.07
CA GLU A 34 6.72 -2.95 -9.92
C GLU A 34 5.27 -3.41 -10.15
N ILE A 35 4.94 -4.64 -9.72
CA ILE A 35 3.59 -5.17 -9.76
C ILE A 35 2.86 -4.77 -8.48
N HIS A 36 1.86 -3.90 -8.59
CA HIS A 36 1.16 -3.32 -7.43
C HIS A 36 0.58 -4.35 -6.46
N SER A 37 -0.06 -5.40 -6.95
CA SER A 37 -0.60 -6.47 -6.10
C SER A 37 0.52 -7.19 -5.34
N CYS A 38 1.62 -7.52 -6.01
CA CYS A 38 2.79 -8.11 -5.37
C CYS A 38 3.42 -7.17 -4.34
N THR A 39 3.49 -5.86 -4.60
CA THR A 39 3.95 -4.86 -3.63
C THR A 39 3.09 -4.87 -2.36
N ILE A 40 1.77 -4.95 -2.49
CA ILE A 40 0.84 -5.03 -1.35
C ILE A 40 1.07 -6.34 -0.57
N GLU A 41 1.20 -7.47 -1.26
CA GLU A 41 1.47 -8.77 -0.61
C GLU A 41 2.82 -8.80 0.10
N TYR A 42 3.87 -8.22 -0.49
CA TYR A 42 5.14 -8.06 0.18
C TYR A 42 5.03 -7.18 1.43
N ALA A 43 4.29 -6.08 1.34
CA ALA A 43 4.07 -5.22 2.51
C ALA A 43 3.33 -5.95 3.64
N LYS A 44 2.27 -6.72 3.33
CA LYS A 44 1.60 -7.57 4.32
C LYS A 44 2.57 -8.54 4.98
N ARG A 45 3.49 -9.12 4.22
CA ARG A 45 4.44 -10.10 4.76
C ARG A 45 5.54 -9.46 5.60
N PHE A 46 6.18 -8.41 5.08
CA PHE A 46 7.37 -7.79 5.67
C PHE A 46 7.07 -6.73 6.71
N LEU A 47 5.89 -6.09 6.64
CA LEU A 47 5.53 -4.94 7.45
C LEU A 47 4.33 -5.21 8.37
N LYS A 48 3.96 -6.48 8.58
CA LYS A 48 2.85 -6.89 9.48
C LYS A 48 2.96 -6.31 10.89
N ASP A 49 4.17 -6.08 11.39
CA ASP A 49 4.37 -5.55 12.74
C ASP A 49 4.17 -4.02 12.81
N TYR A 50 3.99 -3.35 11.66
CA TYR A 50 3.82 -1.90 11.55
C TYR A 50 2.41 -1.47 11.12
N PHE A 51 1.61 -2.40 10.60
CA PHE A 51 0.27 -2.14 10.07
C PHE A 51 -0.72 -3.18 10.55
N GLU A 52 -1.95 -2.75 10.78
CA GLU A 52 -3.07 -3.62 11.13
C GLU A 52 -3.72 -4.21 9.86
N ASP A 53 -4.38 -5.35 9.98
CA ASP A 53 -5.06 -6.00 8.85
C ASP A 53 -6.11 -5.09 8.18
N VAL A 54 -6.77 -4.23 8.96
CA VAL A 54 -7.73 -3.24 8.45
C VAL A 54 -7.06 -2.21 7.52
N GLU A 55 -5.80 -1.87 7.77
CA GLU A 55 -5.05 -0.96 6.91
C GLU A 55 -4.66 -1.63 5.61
N PHE A 56 -4.26 -2.91 5.66
CA PHE A 56 -4.01 -3.68 4.45
C PHE A 56 -5.26 -3.85 3.60
N HIS A 57 -6.40 -4.13 4.23
CA HIS A 57 -7.69 -4.19 3.53
C HIS A 57 -8.01 -2.85 2.86
N PHE A 58 -7.78 -1.74 3.56
CA PHE A 58 -7.96 -0.41 2.99
C PHE A 58 -7.05 -0.12 1.79
N ILE A 59 -5.79 -0.57 1.80
CA ILE A 59 -4.88 -0.44 0.66
C ILE A 59 -5.42 -1.22 -0.55
N GLU A 60 -5.98 -2.41 -0.35
CA GLU A 60 -6.61 -3.21 -1.41
C GLU A 60 -7.88 -2.56 -1.97
N GLU A 61 -8.73 -1.99 -1.10
CA GLU A 61 -9.88 -1.18 -1.51
C GLU A 61 -9.44 -0.02 -2.40
N CYS A 62 -8.37 0.69 -2.02
CA CYS A 62 -7.81 1.79 -2.79
C CYS A 62 -7.25 1.32 -4.14
N PHE A 63 -6.59 0.17 -4.17
CA PHE A 63 -6.08 -0.44 -5.40
C PHE A 63 -7.23 -0.74 -6.38
N LYS A 64 -8.30 -1.37 -5.88
CA LYS A 64 -9.48 -1.68 -6.68
C LYS A 64 -10.18 -0.41 -7.18
N ALA A 65 -10.37 0.60 -6.31
CA ALA A 65 -10.95 1.88 -6.70
C ALA A 65 -10.14 2.57 -7.81
N ARG A 66 -8.81 2.52 -7.73
CA ARG A 66 -7.95 3.06 -8.78
C ARG A 66 -8.11 2.29 -10.09
N VAL A 67 -8.16 0.96 -10.03
CA VAL A 67 -8.39 0.13 -11.22
C VAL A 67 -9.74 0.46 -11.86
N ASP A 68 -10.80 0.56 -11.06
CA ASP A 68 -12.14 0.90 -11.53
C ASP A 68 -12.16 2.31 -12.17
N SER A 69 -11.61 3.33 -11.51
CA SER A 69 -11.56 4.71 -12.03
C SER A 69 -10.67 4.90 -13.27
N GLN A 70 -9.62 4.08 -13.47
CA GLN A 70 -8.69 4.26 -14.59
C GLN A 70 -9.01 3.41 -15.82
N TYR A 71 -9.56 2.21 -15.63
CA TYR A 71 -9.69 1.24 -16.72
C TYR A 71 -11.14 0.95 -17.11
N TYR A 72 -12.12 1.33 -16.29
CA TYR A 72 -13.52 0.99 -16.53
C TYR A 72 -14.40 2.24 -16.58
N ILE A 73 -14.99 2.50 -17.75
CA ILE A 73 -15.86 3.66 -17.99
C ILE A 73 -17.27 3.50 -17.39
N ASP A 74 -17.65 2.28 -17.05
CA ASP A 74 -18.97 1.87 -16.57
C ASP A 74 -19.01 1.59 -15.06
N ARG A 75 -17.85 1.63 -14.39
CA ARG A 75 -17.74 1.44 -12.94
C ARG A 75 -17.62 2.78 -12.23
N THR A 76 -18.19 2.85 -11.05
CA THR A 76 -18.15 4.06 -10.21
C THR A 76 -17.73 3.71 -8.79
N VAL A 77 -16.74 4.41 -8.29
CA VAL A 77 -16.34 4.32 -6.88
C VAL A 77 -17.37 5.07 -6.02
N PRO A 78 -17.96 4.45 -4.98
CA PRO A 78 -18.90 5.11 -4.08
C PRO A 78 -18.34 6.40 -3.48
N ASP A 79 -19.20 7.40 -3.24
CA ASP A 79 -18.76 8.68 -2.67
C ASP A 79 -18.15 8.52 -1.27
N GLU A 80 -18.67 7.60 -0.46
CA GLU A 80 -18.11 7.26 0.85
C GLU A 80 -16.66 6.76 0.74
N GLN A 81 -16.40 5.81 -0.16
CA GLN A 81 -15.05 5.31 -0.40
C GLN A 81 -14.12 6.41 -0.92
N TYR A 82 -14.61 7.25 -1.83
CA TYR A 82 -13.86 8.39 -2.34
C TYR A 82 -13.46 9.38 -1.23
N GLN A 83 -14.38 9.75 -0.33
CA GLN A 83 -14.08 10.64 0.79
C GLN A 83 -13.09 9.98 1.77
N LYS A 84 -13.31 8.70 2.10
CA LYS A 84 -12.39 7.91 2.94
C LYS A 84 -10.98 7.89 2.36
N MET A 85 -10.83 7.72 1.04
CA MET A 85 -9.52 7.77 0.36
C MET A 85 -8.83 9.12 0.50
N LEU A 86 -9.57 10.22 0.34
CA LEU A 86 -9.01 11.57 0.46
C LEU A 86 -8.58 11.90 1.90
N GLU A 87 -9.33 11.44 2.89
CA GLU A 87 -9.01 11.63 4.30
C GLU A 87 -7.80 10.78 4.73
N LYS A 88 -7.80 9.48 4.37
CA LYS A 88 -6.82 8.52 4.87
C LYS A 88 -5.49 8.51 4.13
N ALA A 89 -5.43 8.94 2.86
CA ALA A 89 -4.17 8.95 2.12
C ALA A 89 -3.07 9.83 2.77
N PRO A 90 -3.36 11.07 3.23
CA PRO A 90 -2.40 11.88 4.00
C PRO A 90 -2.00 11.25 5.33
N GLU A 91 -2.94 10.67 6.08
CA GLU A 91 -2.67 9.98 7.35
C GLU A 91 -1.70 8.81 7.14
N PHE A 92 -1.96 8.01 6.11
CA PHE A 92 -1.12 6.87 5.73
C PHE A 92 0.30 7.31 5.35
N LEU A 93 0.43 8.41 4.59
CA LEU A 93 1.73 9.00 4.25
C LEU A 93 2.51 9.39 5.52
N VAL A 94 1.85 10.07 6.47
CA VAL A 94 2.48 10.48 7.74
C VAL A 94 2.91 9.27 8.55
N LYS A 95 2.07 8.23 8.63
CA LYS A 95 2.41 6.96 9.28
C LYS A 95 3.64 6.31 8.63
N CYS A 96 3.65 6.18 7.31
CA CYS A 96 4.80 5.61 6.58
C CYS A 96 6.08 6.41 6.81
N LYS A 97 6.02 7.75 6.83
CA LYS A 97 7.18 8.58 7.19
C LYS A 97 7.67 8.30 8.61
N SER A 98 6.77 8.16 9.58
CA SER A 98 7.14 7.80 10.96
C SER A 98 7.84 6.44 11.03
N ILE A 99 7.32 5.43 10.31
CA ILE A 99 7.93 4.10 10.22
C ILE A 99 9.31 4.19 9.56
N LEU A 100 9.43 4.93 8.45
CA LEU A 100 10.68 5.09 7.71
C LEU A 100 11.80 5.67 8.58
N ILE A 101 11.49 6.67 9.42
CA ILE A 101 12.44 7.26 10.38
C ILE A 101 12.86 6.24 11.45
N LYS A 102 11.93 5.40 11.90
CA LYS A 102 12.15 4.39 12.94
C LYS A 102 12.84 3.13 12.43
N LEU A 103 12.88 2.90 11.11
CA LEU A 103 13.54 1.76 10.44
C LEU A 103 15.04 2.02 10.30
N ASN A 104 15.78 1.66 11.35
CA ASN A 104 17.25 1.63 11.34
C ASN A 104 17.78 0.28 10.82
N GLU A 105 19.09 0.18 10.60
CA GLU A 105 19.74 -1.02 10.05
C GLU A 105 19.46 -2.27 10.88
N LYS A 106 19.43 -2.16 12.21
CA LYS A 106 19.11 -3.27 13.10
C LYS A 106 17.73 -3.85 12.78
N LYS A 107 16.68 -3.01 12.72
CA LYS A 107 15.32 -3.46 12.39
C LYS A 107 15.20 -4.00 10.97
N VAL A 108 15.90 -3.38 10.02
CA VAL A 108 15.94 -3.87 8.63
C VAL A 108 16.51 -5.29 8.58
N ASN A 109 17.59 -5.56 9.31
CA ASN A 109 18.17 -6.89 9.38
C ASN A 109 17.25 -7.87 10.11
N GLU A 110 16.60 -7.48 11.21
CA GLU A 110 15.60 -8.31 11.90
C GLU A 110 14.47 -8.75 10.95
N ILE A 111 13.95 -7.85 10.12
CA ILE A 111 12.91 -8.16 9.12
C ILE A 111 13.43 -9.18 8.09
N ARG A 112 14.67 -9.02 7.62
CA ARG A 112 15.29 -9.93 6.64
C ARG A 112 15.55 -11.32 7.22
N ASP A 113 16.08 -11.38 8.44
CA ASP A 113 16.37 -12.63 9.15
C ASP A 113 15.07 -13.40 9.45
N ASN A 114 13.98 -12.70 9.77
CA ASN A 114 12.66 -13.30 9.93
C ASN A 114 12.20 -14.00 8.65
N LEU A 115 12.35 -13.34 7.49
CA LEU A 115 11.99 -13.93 6.20
C LEU A 115 12.85 -15.15 5.90
N GLU A 116 14.18 -15.07 6.08
CA GLU A 116 15.08 -16.18 5.78
C GLU A 116 14.72 -17.43 6.61
N ARG A 117 14.32 -17.24 7.87
CA ARG A 117 13.82 -18.33 8.72
C ARG A 117 12.52 -18.93 8.21
N GLU A 118 11.56 -18.12 7.79
CA GLU A 118 10.27 -18.58 7.26
C GLU A 118 10.43 -19.35 5.94
N VAL A 119 11.31 -18.85 5.06
CA VAL A 119 11.63 -19.52 3.79
C VAL A 119 12.26 -20.88 4.06
N LYS A 120 13.26 -20.98 4.95
CA LYS A 120 13.88 -22.26 5.34
C LYS A 120 12.89 -23.24 5.98
N SER A 121 11.90 -22.74 6.71
CA SER A 121 10.84 -23.59 7.29
C SER A 121 9.85 -24.12 6.26
N SER A 122 9.70 -23.47 5.10
CA SER A 122 8.73 -23.85 4.07
C SER A 122 9.25 -24.92 3.10
N TYR A 123 10.57 -25.18 3.12
CA TYR A 123 11.24 -26.21 2.30
C TYR A 123 11.57 -27.50 3.09
N LYS A 124 11.05 -27.65 4.32
CA LYS A 124 11.08 -28.90 5.09
C LYS A 124 9.70 -29.54 5.07
#